data_AF-A0A1F5EP53-F1
#
_entry.id   AF-A0A1F5EP53-F1
#
_cell.length_a   1.000
_cell.length_b   1.000
_cell.length_c   1.000
_cell.angle_alpha   90.00
_cell.angle_beta   90.00
_cell.angle_gamma   90.00
#
_symmetry.space_group_name_H-M   'P 1'
#
loop_
_entity.id
_entity.type
_entity.pdbx_description
1 polymer ?
#
loop_
_entity_poly.entity_id
_entity_poly.type
_entity_poly.pdbx_seq_one_letter_code
_entity_poly.pdbx_strand_id
1 'polypeptide(L)'
;MISLIAPVFVSAGTINAGITPDSYWYLFDKAIDKVEIVFTFGSEKKVKKILEKAEERLAEAQALAEDKKFEDVDSLLKDYGEGIINAGEKTEKIKDGEKSSLVLSTIEETTLKHQEVLNDILKSVPEEIKEKIQKIIDEVVTAQNALESKLNVLQKENEELKKEIETLKQETQEIIKADTVPVVIKTPVVDRGIKLYVEAYGSDVKLSWQVSGVDVSKGFKLLEGYSEDLTYPGNSATYLDASKTYYKKQSVGGKVMYYRICAYTGNGCGAYSNTVKIWIPETSVKEIPVQTGEVKSVTLYSADGRVKWITDGYSEQGFKVVWSLNSEPTYPTRSEDKYLYFSDPVIKTTTLEPFAGSGKYYVRVCEYLGGKCGIYSNQVEIQL
;
A
#
# COMPACT_ATOMS: atom_id res chain seq x y z
N MET A 1 15.57 47.74 -27.61
CA MET A 1 15.22 46.31 -27.74
C MET A 1 14.68 45.88 -26.39
N ILE A 2 13.35 45.85 -26.23
CA ILE A 2 12.72 45.57 -24.92
C ILE A 2 12.59 44.05 -24.82
N SER A 3 13.26 43.45 -23.84
CA SER A 3 13.15 42.02 -23.58
C SER A 3 11.84 41.73 -22.85
N LEU A 4 10.85 41.23 -23.59
CA LEU A 4 9.61 40.72 -23.03
C LEU A 4 9.91 39.36 -22.38
N ILE A 5 10.09 39.37 -21.06
CA ILE A 5 10.07 38.15 -20.26
C ILE A 5 8.62 37.66 -20.26
N ALA A 6 8.35 36.61 -21.02
CA ALA A 6 7.05 35.95 -20.99
C ALA A 6 6.83 35.36 -19.58
N PRO A 7 5.62 35.48 -18.99
CA PRO A 7 5.31 34.77 -17.76
C PRO A 7 5.41 33.27 -18.02
N VAL A 8 6.25 32.60 -17.23
CA VAL A 8 6.27 31.14 -17.18
C VAL A 8 4.98 30.72 -16.50
N PHE A 9 3.97 30.36 -17.30
CA PHE A 9 2.84 29.60 -16.79
C PHE A 9 3.36 28.24 -16.35
N VAL A 10 3.54 28.09 -15.04
CA VAL A 10 3.64 26.77 -14.41
C VAL A 10 2.29 26.11 -14.67
N SER A 11 2.25 25.15 -15.59
CA SER A 11 1.07 24.31 -15.74
C SER A 11 0.84 23.63 -14.40
N ALA A 12 -0.34 23.84 -13.81
CA ALA A 12 -0.84 22.94 -12.79
C ALA A 12 -0.76 21.51 -13.34
N GLY A 13 -0.36 20.55 -12.50
CA GLY A 13 -0.28 19.16 -12.93
C GLY A 13 -1.67 18.68 -13.31
N THR A 14 -1.85 18.28 -14.57
CA THR A 14 -3.15 17.80 -15.07
C THR A 14 -3.55 16.54 -14.32
N ILE A 15 -4.52 16.67 -13.40
CA ILE A 15 -5.20 15.52 -12.81
C ILE A 15 -5.94 14.82 -13.97
N ASN A 16 -5.75 13.51 -14.11
CA ASN A 16 -6.30 12.77 -15.25
C ASN A 16 -7.79 12.49 -15.01
N ALA A 17 -8.67 13.12 -15.79
CA ALA A 17 -10.13 13.06 -15.67
C ALA A 17 -10.77 11.72 -16.09
N GLY A 18 -9.98 10.65 -16.25
CA GLY A 18 -10.52 9.29 -16.34
C GLY A 18 -11.56 9.07 -17.45
N ILE A 19 -12.77 8.68 -17.04
CA ILE A 19 -13.92 8.45 -17.91
C ILE A 19 -15.06 9.40 -17.49
N THR A 20 -15.17 10.53 -18.19
CA THR A 20 -16.20 11.56 -17.94
C THR A 20 -17.64 11.07 -18.15
N PRO A 21 -18.65 11.72 -17.52
CA PRO A 21 -20.07 11.35 -17.62
C PRO A 21 -20.66 11.30 -19.04
N ASP A 22 -20.12 12.08 -19.97
CA ASP A 22 -20.52 12.07 -21.39
C ASP A 22 -20.08 10.80 -22.13
N SER A 23 -19.25 9.97 -21.51
CA SER A 23 -18.90 8.63 -21.97
C SER A 23 -19.89 7.57 -21.45
N TYR A 24 -20.38 6.71 -22.35
CA TYR A 24 -21.22 5.55 -22.02
C TYR A 24 -20.60 4.63 -20.95
N TRP A 25 -19.26 4.65 -20.82
CA TRP A 25 -18.51 3.86 -19.85
C TRP A 25 -18.65 4.33 -18.40
N TYR A 26 -19.05 5.57 -18.14
CA TYR A 26 -19.14 6.16 -16.80
C TYR A 26 -20.01 5.35 -15.83
N LEU A 27 -21.10 4.76 -16.34
CA LEU A 27 -21.99 3.87 -15.57
C LEU A 27 -21.29 2.58 -15.11
N PHE A 28 -20.37 2.05 -15.91
CA PHE A 28 -19.57 0.88 -15.59
C PHE A 28 -18.38 1.24 -14.70
N ASP A 29 -17.79 2.42 -14.92
CA ASP A 29 -16.71 2.96 -14.11
C ASP A 29 -17.14 3.14 -12.64
N LYS A 30 -18.25 3.85 -12.39
CA LYS A 30 -18.87 3.97 -11.06
C LYS A 30 -19.27 2.63 -10.41
N ALA A 31 -19.56 1.60 -11.20
CA ALA A 31 -19.88 0.27 -10.68
C ALA A 31 -18.61 -0.49 -10.27
N ILE A 32 -17.57 -0.45 -11.11
CA ILE A 32 -16.25 -1.01 -10.82
C ILE A 32 -15.62 -0.32 -9.61
N ASP A 33 -15.78 1.01 -9.50
CA ASP A 33 -15.28 1.82 -8.39
C ASP A 33 -15.68 1.27 -7.02
N LYS A 34 -16.97 0.99 -6.86
CA LYS A 34 -17.55 0.45 -5.64
C LYS A 34 -17.03 -0.96 -5.36
N VAL A 35 -16.87 -1.77 -6.40
CA VAL A 35 -16.32 -3.13 -6.32
C VAL A 35 -14.84 -3.11 -5.88
N GLU A 36 -14.01 -2.27 -6.48
CA GLU A 36 -12.59 -2.12 -6.12
C GLU A 36 -12.41 -1.72 -4.64
N ILE A 37 -13.20 -0.79 -4.12
CA ILE A 37 -13.16 -0.39 -2.69
C ILE A 37 -13.55 -1.55 -1.76
N VAL A 38 -14.49 -2.41 -2.18
CA VAL A 38 -14.89 -3.59 -1.41
C VAL A 38 -13.75 -4.61 -1.33
N PHE A 39 -13.12 -4.93 -2.47
CA PHE A 39 -12.08 -5.96 -2.59
C PHE A 39 -10.65 -5.49 -2.21
N THR A 40 -10.38 -4.19 -2.12
CA THR A 40 -9.09 -3.66 -1.64
C THR A 40 -8.81 -4.15 -0.21
N PHE A 41 -7.67 -4.81 0.05
CA PHE A 41 -7.37 -5.30 1.41
C PHE A 41 -6.59 -4.25 2.24
N GLY A 42 -6.98 -4.07 3.51
CA GLY A 42 -6.35 -3.12 4.44
C GLY A 42 -7.00 -1.73 4.49
N SER A 43 -7.19 -1.18 5.69
CA SER A 43 -7.88 0.10 5.92
C SER A 43 -7.20 1.29 5.22
N GLU A 44 -5.88 1.40 5.32
CA GLU A 44 -5.08 2.43 4.63
C GLU A 44 -5.27 2.38 3.11
N LYS A 45 -5.09 1.21 2.49
CA LYS A 45 -5.24 1.05 1.03
C LYS A 45 -6.67 1.39 0.60
N LYS A 46 -7.70 1.07 1.41
CA LYS A 46 -9.09 1.47 1.17
C LYS A 46 -9.29 2.99 1.21
N VAL A 47 -8.65 3.70 2.14
CA VAL A 47 -8.75 5.17 2.22
C VAL A 47 -8.10 5.82 1.00
N LYS A 48 -6.86 5.42 0.66
CA LYS A 48 -6.16 5.88 -0.54
C LYS A 48 -6.98 5.63 -1.82
N LYS A 49 -7.58 4.44 -1.94
CA LYS A 49 -8.43 4.09 -3.10
C LYS A 49 -9.76 4.84 -3.19
N ILE A 50 -10.23 5.47 -2.10
CA ILE A 50 -11.38 6.38 -2.13
C ILE A 50 -10.93 7.77 -2.54
N LEU A 51 -9.78 8.22 -2.02
CA LEU A 51 -9.19 9.52 -2.37
C LEU A 51 -8.87 9.62 -3.87
N GLU A 52 -8.25 8.58 -4.46
CA GLU A 52 -8.03 8.45 -5.91
C GLU A 52 -9.31 8.65 -6.74
N LYS A 53 -10.45 8.15 -6.26
CA LYS A 53 -11.74 8.23 -6.97
C LYS A 53 -12.41 9.59 -6.77
N ALA A 54 -12.21 10.21 -5.60
CA ALA A 54 -12.63 11.59 -5.38
C ALA A 54 -11.84 12.55 -6.30
N GLU A 55 -10.52 12.37 -6.40
CA GLU A 55 -9.65 13.08 -7.37
C GLU A 55 -10.17 12.95 -8.81
N GLU A 56 -10.55 11.74 -9.23
CA GLU A 56 -11.13 11.48 -10.56
C GLU A 56 -12.45 12.26 -10.78
N ARG A 57 -13.40 12.22 -9.84
CA ARG A 57 -14.66 13.02 -9.96
C ARG A 57 -14.43 14.53 -9.95
N LEU A 58 -13.42 15.01 -9.23
CA LEU A 58 -13.05 16.42 -9.25
C LEU A 58 -12.45 16.83 -10.61
N ALA A 59 -11.60 15.99 -11.20
CA ALA A 59 -11.01 16.24 -12.51
C ALA A 59 -12.04 16.15 -13.65
N GLU A 60 -12.99 15.21 -13.57
CA GLU A 60 -14.16 15.16 -14.45
C GLU A 60 -15.01 16.43 -14.35
N ALA A 61 -15.26 16.91 -13.13
CA ALA A 61 -16.04 18.14 -12.89
C ALA A 61 -15.32 19.37 -13.47
N GLN A 62 -13.99 19.42 -13.34
CA GLN A 62 -13.17 20.46 -13.94
C GLN A 62 -13.26 20.44 -15.47
N ALA A 63 -13.03 19.28 -16.09
CA ALA A 63 -13.08 19.13 -17.54
C ALA A 63 -14.45 19.54 -18.11
N LEU A 64 -15.55 19.09 -17.49
CA LEU A 64 -16.90 19.48 -17.90
C LEU A 64 -17.19 20.98 -17.71
N ALA A 65 -16.70 21.60 -16.63
CA ALA A 65 -16.85 23.03 -16.41
C ALA A 65 -16.05 23.87 -17.42
N GLU A 66 -14.85 23.44 -17.80
CA GLU A 66 -14.04 24.06 -18.86
C GLU A 66 -14.71 23.94 -20.25
N ASP A 67 -15.29 22.77 -20.55
CA ASP A 67 -16.12 22.50 -21.75
C ASP A 67 -17.48 23.22 -21.74
N LYS A 68 -17.87 23.86 -20.63
CA LYS A 68 -19.18 24.50 -20.39
C LYS A 68 -20.38 23.53 -20.43
N LYS A 69 -20.13 22.24 -20.15
CA LYS A 69 -21.13 21.17 -20.01
C LYS A 69 -21.52 21.04 -18.53
N PHE A 70 -22.49 21.82 -18.07
CA PHE A 70 -22.73 21.95 -16.63
C PHE A 70 -23.68 20.91 -16.00
N GLU A 71 -24.25 20.01 -16.82
CA GLU A 71 -25.37 19.14 -16.44
C GLU A 71 -25.03 18.12 -15.34
N ASP A 72 -23.80 17.59 -15.33
CA ASP A 72 -23.33 16.61 -14.33
C ASP A 72 -22.38 17.19 -13.27
N VAL A 73 -22.02 18.47 -13.35
CA VAL A 73 -20.96 19.08 -12.52
C VAL A 73 -21.33 19.10 -11.03
N ASP A 74 -22.59 19.36 -10.68
CA ASP A 74 -23.03 19.32 -9.28
C ASP A 74 -23.07 17.88 -8.72
N SER A 75 -23.49 16.90 -9.54
CA SER A 75 -23.46 15.48 -9.16
C SER A 75 -22.03 14.95 -8.99
N LEU A 76 -21.09 15.34 -9.85
CA LEU A 76 -19.68 14.94 -9.75
C LEU A 76 -19.04 15.51 -8.49
N LEU A 77 -19.25 16.81 -8.23
CA LEU A 77 -18.70 17.44 -7.04
C LEU A 77 -19.33 16.90 -5.75
N LYS A 78 -20.60 16.49 -5.80
CA LYS A 78 -21.24 15.77 -4.68
C LYS A 78 -20.57 14.42 -4.43
N ASP A 79 -20.30 13.63 -5.47
CA ASP A 79 -19.60 12.35 -5.34
C ASP A 79 -18.15 12.53 -4.85
N TYR A 80 -17.46 13.60 -5.28
CA TYR A 80 -16.17 14.03 -4.74
C TYR A 80 -16.27 14.31 -3.22
N GLY A 81 -17.23 15.13 -2.80
CA GLY A 81 -17.41 15.51 -1.40
C GLY A 81 -17.74 14.32 -0.49
N GLU A 82 -18.67 13.47 -0.91
CA GLU A 82 -18.97 12.19 -0.25
C GLU A 82 -17.73 11.28 -0.16
N GLY A 83 -16.89 11.27 -1.21
CA GLY A 83 -15.61 10.56 -1.24
C GLY A 83 -14.63 11.05 -0.15
N ILE A 84 -14.42 12.36 -0.03
CA ILE A 84 -13.53 12.94 0.99
C ILE A 84 -14.05 12.64 2.41
N ILE A 85 -15.35 12.79 2.65
CA ILE A 85 -15.97 12.49 3.95
C ILE A 85 -15.77 10.99 4.30
N ASN A 86 -16.05 10.08 3.37
CA ASN A 86 -15.90 8.63 3.54
C ASN A 86 -14.43 8.20 3.77
N ALA A 87 -13.49 8.85 3.08
CA ALA A 87 -12.06 8.68 3.31
C ALA A 87 -11.69 9.06 4.75
N GLY A 88 -12.17 10.21 5.23
CA GLY A 88 -12.03 10.68 6.61
C GLY A 88 -12.59 9.70 7.64
N GLU A 89 -13.85 9.27 7.49
CA GLU A 89 -14.50 8.29 8.38
C GLU A 89 -13.75 6.95 8.45
N LYS A 90 -13.20 6.47 7.32
CA LYS A 90 -12.46 5.20 7.29
C LYS A 90 -11.09 5.24 7.96
N THR A 91 -10.54 6.43 8.25
CA THR A 91 -9.31 6.55 9.06
C THR A 91 -9.50 5.99 10.47
N GLU A 92 -10.71 6.06 11.04
CA GLU A 92 -11.04 5.51 12.37
C GLU A 92 -10.89 3.98 12.43
N LYS A 93 -10.82 3.31 11.28
CA LYS A 93 -10.60 1.85 11.16
C LYS A 93 -9.12 1.49 11.04
N ILE A 94 -8.22 2.45 11.19
CA ILE A 94 -6.76 2.27 11.24
C ILE A 94 -6.34 2.24 12.71
N LYS A 95 -5.99 1.07 13.23
CA LYS A 95 -5.60 0.86 14.64
C LYS A 95 -4.20 1.36 15.00
N ASP A 96 -3.37 1.56 13.99
CA ASP A 96 -1.99 2.02 14.11
C ASP A 96 -1.99 3.55 14.06
N GLY A 97 -1.65 4.20 15.17
CA GLY A 97 -1.75 5.66 15.32
C GLY A 97 -0.82 6.44 14.39
N GLU A 98 0.37 5.89 14.09
CA GLU A 98 1.32 6.50 13.16
C GLU A 98 0.80 6.40 11.73
N LYS A 99 0.30 5.22 11.31
CA LYS A 99 -0.35 5.05 9.99
C LYS A 99 -1.62 5.87 9.86
N SER A 100 -2.41 6.01 10.94
CA SER A 100 -3.61 6.84 10.95
C SER A 100 -3.26 8.32 10.75
N SER A 101 -2.26 8.83 11.49
CA SER A 101 -1.73 10.18 11.33
C SER A 101 -1.18 10.45 9.92
N LEU A 102 -0.46 9.50 9.33
CA LEU A 102 0.07 9.64 7.97
C LEU A 102 -1.05 9.71 6.92
N VAL A 103 -2.08 8.87 7.06
CA VAL A 103 -3.24 8.86 6.15
C VAL A 103 -4.08 10.14 6.31
N LEU A 104 -4.29 10.62 7.54
CA LEU A 104 -4.97 11.89 7.79
C LEU A 104 -4.23 13.07 7.13
N SER A 105 -2.90 13.15 7.31
CA SER A 105 -2.07 14.17 6.66
C SER A 105 -2.09 14.05 5.12
N THR A 106 -2.18 12.84 4.56
CA THR A 106 -2.34 12.64 3.11
C THR A 106 -3.68 13.21 2.63
N ILE A 107 -4.79 12.98 3.34
CA ILE A 107 -6.10 13.55 2.99
C ILE A 107 -6.05 15.07 3.06
N GLU A 108 -5.45 15.64 4.11
CA GLU A 108 -5.30 17.08 4.28
C GLU A 108 -4.51 17.71 3.11
N GLU A 109 -3.29 17.24 2.85
CA GLU A 109 -2.42 17.78 1.79
C GLU A 109 -3.06 17.67 0.40
N THR A 110 -3.70 16.54 0.10
CA THR A 110 -4.42 16.34 -1.17
C THR A 110 -5.61 17.29 -1.28
N THR A 111 -6.43 17.40 -0.23
CA THR A 111 -7.65 18.22 -0.31
C THR A 111 -7.39 19.71 -0.21
N LEU A 112 -6.23 20.15 0.31
CA LEU A 112 -5.74 21.53 0.16
C LEU A 112 -5.48 21.86 -1.32
N LYS A 113 -4.82 20.97 -2.08
CA LYS A 113 -4.61 21.15 -3.53
C LYS A 113 -5.92 21.23 -4.31
N HIS A 114 -6.94 20.48 -3.87
CA HIS A 114 -8.27 20.51 -4.48
C HIS A 114 -9.00 21.85 -4.31
N GLN A 115 -8.66 22.66 -3.31
CA GLN A 115 -9.28 23.97 -3.12
C GLN A 115 -9.03 24.89 -4.33
N GLU A 116 -7.88 24.79 -4.99
CA GLU A 116 -7.58 25.58 -6.20
C GLU A 116 -8.53 25.19 -7.34
N VAL A 117 -8.66 23.88 -7.61
CA VAL A 117 -9.56 23.34 -8.65
C VAL A 117 -11.03 23.68 -8.37
N LEU A 118 -11.49 23.53 -7.13
CA LEU A 118 -12.86 23.88 -6.73
C LEU A 118 -13.16 25.36 -6.94
N ASN A 119 -12.19 26.23 -6.63
CA ASN A 119 -12.30 27.67 -6.88
C ASN A 119 -12.33 28.01 -8.38
N ASP A 120 -11.63 27.27 -9.23
CA ASP A 120 -11.64 27.47 -10.68
C ASP A 120 -12.92 26.95 -11.34
N ILE A 121 -13.49 25.85 -10.84
CA ILE A 121 -14.84 25.40 -11.23
C ILE A 121 -15.88 26.47 -10.83
N LEU A 122 -15.84 26.99 -9.59
CA LEU A 122 -16.76 28.04 -9.12
C LEU A 122 -16.73 29.32 -9.97
N LYS A 123 -15.57 29.67 -10.58
CA LYS A 123 -15.46 30.81 -11.52
C LYS A 123 -16.08 30.51 -12.88
N SER A 124 -16.11 29.24 -13.28
CA SER A 124 -16.46 28.79 -14.63
C SER A 124 -17.94 28.41 -14.78
N VAL A 125 -18.61 28.02 -13.69
CA VAL A 125 -20.03 27.60 -13.71
C VAL A 125 -21.03 28.77 -13.57
N PRO A 126 -22.27 28.62 -14.09
CA PRO A 126 -23.38 29.57 -13.88
C PRO A 126 -23.80 29.70 -12.41
N GLU A 127 -24.39 30.85 -12.06
CA GLU A 127 -24.78 31.20 -10.68
C GLU A 127 -25.72 30.16 -10.03
N GLU A 128 -26.65 29.59 -10.80
CA GLU A 128 -27.59 28.54 -10.35
C GLU A 128 -26.88 27.29 -9.78
N ILE A 129 -25.66 27.01 -10.25
CA ILE A 129 -24.89 25.82 -9.89
C ILE A 129 -23.88 26.14 -8.77
N LYS A 130 -23.43 27.41 -8.67
CA LYS A 130 -22.52 27.86 -7.60
C LYS A 130 -23.07 27.62 -6.22
N GLU A 131 -24.35 27.91 -5.96
CA GLU A 131 -24.95 27.70 -4.62
C GLU A 131 -24.90 26.22 -4.20
N LYS A 132 -25.17 25.29 -5.13
CA LYS A 132 -25.07 23.85 -4.88
C LYS A 132 -23.64 23.41 -4.59
N ILE A 133 -22.69 23.90 -5.39
CA ILE A 133 -21.26 23.57 -5.25
C ILE A 133 -20.69 24.16 -3.95
N GLN A 134 -21.07 25.39 -3.60
CA GLN A 134 -20.65 26.02 -2.34
C GLN A 134 -21.09 25.20 -1.13
N LYS A 135 -22.34 24.70 -1.12
CA LYS A 135 -22.81 23.81 -0.04
C LYS A 135 -21.95 22.56 0.10
N ILE A 136 -21.54 21.94 -1.02
CA ILE A 136 -20.67 20.77 -1.02
C ILE A 136 -19.28 21.12 -0.47
N ILE A 137 -18.73 22.27 -0.86
CA ILE A 137 -17.45 22.78 -0.35
C ILE A 137 -17.53 23.02 1.16
N ASP A 138 -18.61 23.63 1.66
CA ASP A 138 -18.80 23.90 3.08
C ASP A 138 -18.90 22.60 3.91
N GLU A 139 -19.54 21.55 3.37
CA GLU A 139 -19.58 20.21 3.97
C GLU A 139 -18.18 19.56 4.02
N VAL A 140 -17.41 19.66 2.94
CA VAL A 140 -16.02 19.15 2.87
C VAL A 140 -15.10 19.91 3.83
N VAL A 141 -15.18 21.24 3.89
CA VAL A 141 -14.40 22.07 4.84
C VAL A 141 -14.76 21.75 6.29
N THR A 142 -16.04 21.51 6.58
CA THR A 142 -16.48 21.08 7.92
C THR A 142 -15.86 19.74 8.31
N ALA A 143 -15.81 18.78 7.37
CA ALA A 143 -15.14 17.50 7.58
C ALA A 143 -13.61 17.64 7.73
N GLN A 144 -12.96 18.47 6.91
CA GLN A 144 -11.52 18.76 7.00
C GLN A 144 -11.13 19.29 8.37
N ASN A 145 -11.83 20.32 8.89
CA ASN A 145 -11.56 20.90 10.20
C ASN A 145 -11.68 19.84 11.33
N ALA A 146 -12.61 18.89 11.20
CA ALA A 146 -12.74 17.78 12.13
C ALA A 146 -11.56 16.78 12.03
N LEU A 147 -11.06 16.50 10.82
CA LEU A 147 -9.87 15.66 10.61
C LEU A 147 -8.59 16.33 11.11
N GLU A 148 -8.42 17.63 10.87
CA GLU A 148 -7.29 18.42 11.38
C GLU A 148 -7.24 18.38 12.92
N SER A 149 -8.40 18.53 13.59
CA SER A 149 -8.47 18.41 15.05
C SER A 149 -8.01 17.04 15.57
N LYS A 150 -8.34 15.95 14.85
CA LYS A 150 -7.88 14.59 15.18
C LYS A 150 -6.39 14.41 14.92
N LEU A 151 -5.87 14.97 13.82
CA LEU A 151 -4.45 14.93 13.49
C LEU A 151 -3.61 15.66 14.55
N ASN A 152 -4.04 16.84 14.97
CA ASN A 152 -3.38 17.61 16.04
C ASN A 152 -3.34 16.86 17.38
N VAL A 153 -4.39 16.11 17.73
CA VAL A 153 -4.39 15.22 18.92
C VAL A 153 -3.37 14.09 18.76
N LEU A 154 -3.38 13.36 17.64
CA LEU A 154 -2.45 12.27 17.38
C LEU A 154 -0.99 12.74 17.34
N GLN A 155 -0.71 13.92 16.78
CA GLN A 155 0.63 14.51 16.79
C GLN A 155 1.10 14.82 18.22
N LYS A 156 0.23 15.41 19.05
CA LYS A 156 0.52 15.70 20.45
C LYS A 156 0.78 14.43 21.27
N GLU A 157 -0.07 13.40 21.13
CA GLU A 157 0.14 12.10 21.78
C GLU A 157 1.49 11.48 21.38
N ASN A 158 1.85 11.55 20.09
CA ASN A 158 3.16 11.09 19.60
C ASN A 158 4.34 11.92 20.17
N GLU A 159 4.18 13.22 20.40
CA GLU A 159 5.22 14.02 21.08
C GLU A 159 5.37 13.66 22.56
N GLU A 160 4.27 13.43 23.27
CA GLU A 160 4.27 13.04 24.68
C GLU A 160 4.92 11.67 24.86
N LEU A 161 4.56 10.69 24.03
CA LEU A 161 5.21 9.37 23.99
C LEU A 161 6.71 9.46 23.64
N LYS A 162 7.11 10.35 22.72
CA LYS A 162 8.53 10.58 22.41
C LYS A 162 9.30 11.14 23.61
N LYS A 163 8.69 12.06 24.37
CA LYS A 163 9.28 12.62 25.60
C LYS A 163 9.41 11.55 26.68
N GLU A 164 8.37 10.74 26.91
CA GLU A 164 8.39 9.63 27.87
C GLU A 164 9.48 8.59 27.52
N ILE A 165 9.58 8.19 26.26
CA ILE A 165 10.64 7.29 25.77
C ILE A 165 12.04 7.88 26.02
N GLU A 166 12.20 9.20 25.87
CA GLU A 166 13.49 9.86 26.11
C GLU A 166 13.84 9.96 27.60
N THR A 167 12.86 10.27 28.46
CA THR A 167 13.02 10.20 29.93
C THR A 167 13.41 8.80 30.37
N LEU A 168 12.69 7.76 29.92
CA LEU A 168 12.98 6.36 30.26
C LEU A 168 14.37 5.91 29.79
N LYS A 169 14.85 6.38 28.62
CA LYS A 169 16.24 6.14 28.19
C LYS A 169 17.25 6.83 29.11
N GLN A 170 16.97 8.05 29.55
CA GLN A 170 17.85 8.80 30.45
C GLN A 170 17.92 8.14 31.82
N GLU A 171 16.78 7.77 32.41
CA GLU A 171 16.71 6.97 33.65
C GLU A 171 17.48 5.65 33.51
N THR A 172 17.29 4.92 32.40
CA THR A 172 18.05 3.70 32.10
C THR A 172 19.56 3.97 32.02
N GLN A 173 19.99 5.07 31.40
CA GLN A 173 21.40 5.47 31.36
C GLN A 173 21.94 5.89 32.73
N GLU A 174 21.14 6.51 33.59
CA GLU A 174 21.56 6.88 34.95
C GLU A 174 21.68 5.66 35.86
N ILE A 175 20.76 4.68 35.75
CA ILE A 175 20.89 3.37 36.41
C ILE A 175 22.20 2.68 35.98
N ILE A 176 22.48 2.63 34.67
CA ILE A 176 23.74 2.07 34.13
C ILE A 176 24.98 2.82 34.66
N LYS A 177 24.90 4.14 34.90
CA LYS A 177 26.00 4.92 35.47
C LYS A 177 26.14 4.75 37.00
N ALA A 178 25.04 4.59 37.72
CA ALA A 178 25.03 4.42 39.18
C ALA A 178 25.77 3.14 39.60
N ASP A 179 25.67 2.06 38.81
CA ASP A 179 26.45 0.83 38.98
C ASP A 179 27.97 0.97 38.67
N THR A 180 28.47 2.18 38.35
CA THR A 180 29.88 2.39 37.90
C THR A 180 30.72 3.36 38.75
N VAL A 181 30.34 3.63 40.01
CA VAL A 181 31.15 4.43 40.96
C VAL A 181 32.30 3.55 41.56
N PRO A 182 33.55 4.06 41.74
CA PRO A 182 34.73 3.27 41.37
C PRO A 182 35.42 2.46 42.48
N VAL A 183 35.99 1.31 42.09
CA VAL A 183 37.04 0.58 42.84
C VAL A 183 38.44 0.98 42.33
N VAL A 184 39.41 1.04 43.23
CA VAL A 184 40.69 1.76 43.11
C VAL A 184 41.85 0.77 43.38
N ILE A 185 42.82 0.49 42.49
CA ILE A 185 43.18 0.95 41.13
C ILE A 185 43.79 -0.24 40.36
N LYS A 186 43.77 -0.27 39.01
CA LYS A 186 44.95 -0.58 38.12
C LYS A 186 44.63 -0.78 36.63
N THR A 187 45.48 -0.21 35.76
CA THR A 187 45.67 -0.50 34.31
C THR A 187 44.47 -0.28 33.37
N PRO A 188 44.69 0.00 32.07
CA PRO A 188 43.58 0.15 31.12
C PRO A 188 42.89 -1.21 30.97
N VAL A 189 41.64 -1.27 31.42
CA VAL A 189 40.80 -2.46 31.24
C VAL A 189 40.48 -2.56 29.75
N VAL A 190 41.15 -3.51 29.08
CA VAL A 190 40.73 -3.97 27.77
C VAL A 190 39.32 -4.50 27.94
N ASP A 191 38.34 -3.84 27.31
CA ASP A 191 36.92 -4.21 27.35
C ASP A 191 36.79 -5.68 26.94
N ARG A 192 36.46 -6.56 27.90
CA ARG A 192 36.37 -8.01 27.70
C ARG A 192 34.92 -8.39 27.52
N GLY A 193 34.57 -8.86 26.33
CA GLY A 193 33.20 -9.23 26.03
C GLY A 193 32.99 -9.58 24.56
N ILE A 194 31.71 -9.71 24.22
CA ILE A 194 31.23 -9.80 22.85
C ILE A 194 30.36 -8.57 22.61
N LYS A 195 30.62 -7.80 21.55
CA LYS A 195 29.82 -6.64 21.19
C LYS A 195 29.02 -6.94 19.94
N LEU A 196 27.70 -7.01 20.07
CA LEU A 196 26.76 -7.37 19.01
C LEU A 196 26.20 -6.12 18.34
N TYR A 197 26.17 -6.16 17.02
CA TYR A 197 25.58 -5.17 16.12
C TYR A 197 24.54 -5.88 15.25
N VAL A 198 23.37 -5.27 15.05
CA VAL A 198 22.33 -5.80 14.17
C VAL A 198 21.89 -4.71 13.20
N GLU A 199 21.87 -5.05 11.92
CA GLU A 199 21.46 -4.18 10.82
C GLU A 199 20.28 -4.83 10.09
N ALA A 200 19.21 -4.08 9.86
CA ALA A 200 18.07 -4.53 9.06
C ALA A 200 18.20 -4.03 7.62
N TYR A 201 17.86 -4.89 6.65
CA TYR A 201 17.86 -4.63 5.22
C TYR A 201 16.53 -5.11 4.64
N GLY A 202 15.49 -4.28 4.76
CA GLY A 202 14.12 -4.75 4.59
C GLY A 202 13.79 -5.83 5.62
N SER A 203 13.36 -7.00 5.16
CA SER A 203 12.98 -8.15 6.00
C SER A 203 14.17 -9.02 6.42
N ASP A 204 15.35 -8.81 5.83
CA ASP A 204 16.57 -9.49 6.24
C ASP A 204 17.23 -8.77 7.41
N VAL A 205 17.84 -9.54 8.31
CA VAL A 205 18.75 -9.02 9.34
C VAL A 205 20.15 -9.61 9.18
N LYS A 206 21.14 -8.74 9.35
CA LYS A 206 22.55 -9.08 9.44
C LYS A 206 22.99 -8.78 10.87
N LEU A 207 23.46 -9.81 11.54
CA LEU A 207 24.09 -9.72 12.84
C LEU A 207 25.60 -9.80 12.65
N SER A 208 26.35 -8.94 13.31
CA SER A 208 27.82 -9.00 13.33
C SER A 208 28.33 -8.70 14.73
N TRP A 209 29.48 -9.28 15.10
CA TRP A 209 29.99 -9.12 16.45
C TRP A 209 31.51 -9.03 16.49
N GLN A 210 31.98 -8.29 17.50
CA GLN A 210 33.39 -8.19 17.85
C GLN A 210 33.62 -8.95 19.16
N VAL A 211 34.75 -9.66 19.28
CA VAL A 211 35.12 -10.44 20.46
C VAL A 211 36.44 -9.90 20.99
N SER A 212 36.50 -9.66 22.30
CA SER A 212 37.71 -9.19 22.99
C SER A 212 37.85 -9.94 24.30
N GLY A 213 38.99 -10.62 24.52
CA GLY A 213 39.32 -11.28 25.79
C GLY A 213 38.36 -12.38 26.26
N VAL A 214 37.55 -12.95 25.37
CA VAL A 214 36.61 -14.07 25.64
C VAL A 214 37.03 -15.29 24.82
N ASP A 215 37.07 -16.46 25.44
CA ASP A 215 37.24 -17.73 24.73
C ASP A 215 35.94 -18.09 23.98
N VAL A 216 36.04 -18.15 22.66
CA VAL A 216 34.96 -18.52 21.72
C VAL A 216 35.32 -19.76 20.89
N SER A 217 36.35 -20.52 21.31
CA SER A 217 36.87 -21.69 20.59
C SER A 217 35.84 -22.79 20.31
N LYS A 218 34.76 -22.84 21.09
CA LYS A 218 33.64 -23.77 20.92
C LYS A 218 32.42 -23.14 20.22
N GLY A 219 32.57 -21.98 19.61
CA GLY A 219 31.49 -21.28 18.91
C GLY A 219 30.60 -20.43 19.81
N PHE A 220 29.40 -20.16 19.31
CA PHE A 220 28.44 -19.23 19.89
C PHE A 220 27.03 -19.82 19.96
N LYS A 221 26.19 -19.25 20.83
CA LYS A 221 24.74 -19.35 20.72
C LYS A 221 24.16 -17.98 20.42
N LEU A 222 23.39 -17.87 19.34
CA LEU A 222 22.60 -16.70 18.99
C LEU A 222 21.16 -16.91 19.46
N LEU A 223 20.70 -16.05 20.35
CA LEU A 223 19.36 -16.01 20.91
C LEU A 223 18.56 -14.92 20.22
N GLU A 224 17.26 -15.16 20.05
CA GLU A 224 16.30 -14.17 19.56
C GLU A 224 14.96 -14.30 20.29
N GLY A 225 14.21 -13.20 20.35
CA GLY A 225 12.88 -13.20 20.96
C GLY A 225 12.23 -11.82 20.99
N TYR A 226 11.14 -11.73 21.76
CA TYR A 226 10.28 -10.55 21.89
C TYR A 226 10.44 -9.82 23.25
N SER A 227 11.38 -10.27 24.08
CA SER A 227 11.74 -9.68 25.38
C SER A 227 13.26 -9.52 25.49
N GLU A 228 13.69 -8.67 26.42
CA GLU A 228 15.10 -8.30 26.59
C GLU A 228 15.92 -9.35 27.34
N ASP A 229 15.26 -10.15 28.19
CA ASP A 229 15.84 -11.19 29.06
C ASP A 229 16.24 -12.47 28.32
N LEU A 230 16.91 -12.32 27.18
CA LEU A 230 17.38 -13.46 26.39
C LEU A 230 18.49 -14.21 27.14
N THR A 231 18.18 -15.45 27.51
CA THR A 231 19.07 -16.39 28.22
C THR A 231 19.00 -17.79 27.61
N TYR A 232 20.09 -18.55 27.68
CA TYR A 232 20.11 -19.97 27.31
C TYR A 232 20.35 -20.80 28.58
N PRO A 233 19.55 -21.84 28.85
CA PRO A 233 18.58 -22.48 27.96
C PRO A 233 17.15 -21.90 27.94
N GLY A 234 16.88 -20.75 28.55
CA GLY A 234 15.53 -20.17 28.67
C GLY A 234 14.85 -19.82 27.34
N ASN A 235 15.62 -19.45 26.32
CA ASN A 235 15.15 -19.10 24.98
C ASN A 235 15.74 -20.05 23.92
N SER A 236 15.04 -20.17 22.78
CA SER A 236 15.57 -20.85 21.61
C SER A 236 16.86 -20.17 21.12
N ALA A 237 17.85 -20.97 20.74
CA ALA A 237 19.16 -20.48 20.37
C ALA A 237 19.81 -21.25 19.22
N THR A 238 20.22 -20.53 18.19
CA THR A 238 20.96 -21.06 17.03
C THR A 238 22.44 -21.22 17.41
N TYR A 239 23.03 -22.40 17.13
CA TYR A 239 24.48 -22.58 17.27
C TYR A 239 25.21 -21.99 16.05
N LEU A 240 26.31 -21.27 16.30
CA LEU A 240 27.18 -20.73 15.27
C LEU A 240 28.63 -21.14 15.56
N ASP A 241 29.37 -21.48 14.51
CA ASP A 241 30.77 -21.91 14.63
C ASP A 241 31.72 -20.78 15.11
N ALA A 242 32.83 -21.16 15.76
CA ALA A 242 33.84 -20.25 16.29
C ALA A 242 34.45 -19.30 15.23
N SER A 243 34.51 -19.72 13.96
CA SER A 243 35.02 -18.90 12.85
C SER A 243 34.06 -17.80 12.39
N LYS A 244 32.82 -17.75 12.91
CA LYS A 244 31.82 -16.76 12.49
C LYS A 244 32.03 -15.43 13.21
N THR A 245 32.04 -14.35 12.43
CA THR A 245 32.01 -12.95 12.87
C THR A 245 30.70 -12.25 12.49
N TYR A 246 29.86 -12.90 11.68
CA TYR A 246 28.54 -12.44 11.28
C TYR A 246 27.60 -13.60 10.98
N TYR A 247 26.30 -13.31 10.99
CA TYR A 247 25.21 -14.19 10.59
C TYR A 247 24.16 -13.37 9.82
N LYS A 248 23.53 -13.96 8.80
CA LYS A 248 22.41 -13.35 8.08
C LYS A 248 21.22 -14.30 8.16
N LYS A 249 20.03 -13.75 8.39
CA LYS A 249 18.77 -14.48 8.29
C LYS A 249 17.67 -13.59 7.74
N GLN A 250 16.73 -14.19 7.02
CA GLN A 250 15.43 -13.59 6.79
C GLN A 250 14.65 -13.55 8.12
N SER A 251 13.87 -12.51 8.33
CA SER A 251 13.06 -12.32 9.54
C SER A 251 11.64 -11.86 9.20
N VAL A 252 10.75 -11.95 10.18
CA VAL A 252 9.38 -11.45 10.04
C VAL A 252 9.41 -9.95 10.27
N GLY A 253 9.15 -9.18 9.21
CA GLY A 253 9.05 -7.71 9.27
C GLY A 253 7.81 -7.23 10.04
N GLY A 254 7.74 -5.93 10.30
CA GLY A 254 6.63 -5.29 11.00
C GLY A 254 6.63 -5.54 12.52
N LYS A 255 7.74 -6.03 13.09
CA LYS A 255 7.88 -6.33 14.51
C LYS A 255 9.19 -5.83 15.09
N VAL A 256 9.16 -5.57 16.40
CA VAL A 256 10.37 -5.34 17.20
C VAL A 256 10.90 -6.69 17.68
N MET A 257 12.19 -6.93 17.44
CA MET A 257 12.91 -8.13 17.85
C MET A 257 14.07 -7.77 18.77
N TYR A 258 14.36 -8.66 19.70
CA TYR A 258 15.56 -8.62 20.53
C TYR A 258 16.52 -9.73 20.08
N TYR A 259 17.82 -9.42 20.03
CA TYR A 259 18.89 -10.35 19.69
C TYR A 259 20.01 -10.29 20.73
N ARG A 260 20.59 -11.45 21.06
CA ARG A 260 21.74 -11.55 21.97
C ARG A 260 22.60 -12.74 21.58
N ILE A 261 23.92 -12.61 21.62
CA ILE A 261 24.85 -13.72 21.34
C ILE A 261 25.67 -14.04 22.58
N CYS A 262 26.08 -15.30 22.76
CA CYS A 262 26.98 -15.70 23.84
C CYS A 262 28.11 -16.59 23.30
N ALA A 263 29.24 -16.63 24.02
CA ALA A 263 30.25 -17.67 23.83
C ALA A 263 29.69 -19.01 24.33
N TYR A 264 29.76 -20.05 23.50
CA TYR A 264 29.31 -21.39 23.89
C TYR A 264 30.40 -22.11 24.69
N THR A 265 30.06 -22.72 25.82
CA THR A 265 31.03 -23.41 26.69
C THR A 265 31.12 -24.92 26.44
N GLY A 266 30.26 -25.45 25.57
CA GLY A 266 30.03 -26.89 25.38
C GLY A 266 28.78 -27.40 26.12
N ASN A 267 28.44 -26.81 27.26
CA ASN A 267 27.26 -27.18 28.06
C ASN A 267 26.23 -26.04 28.20
N GLY A 268 26.60 -24.80 27.88
CA GLY A 268 25.75 -23.62 28.06
C GLY A 268 26.36 -22.35 27.46
N CYS A 269 25.84 -21.20 27.87
CA CYS A 269 26.43 -19.90 27.57
C CYS A 269 27.46 -19.48 28.63
N GLY A 270 28.56 -18.89 28.17
CA GLY A 270 29.52 -18.14 28.97
C GLY A 270 29.20 -16.65 28.92
N ALA A 271 30.19 -15.83 28.54
CA ALA A 271 30.00 -14.40 28.35
C ALA A 271 28.95 -14.13 27.25
N TYR A 272 27.95 -13.30 27.58
CA TYR A 272 26.96 -12.77 26.65
C TYR A 272 27.39 -11.42 26.08
N SER A 273 26.81 -11.05 24.95
CA SER A 273 26.81 -9.69 24.44
C SER A 273 25.81 -8.79 25.14
N ASN A 274 25.88 -7.51 24.82
CA ASN A 274 24.73 -6.60 24.86
C ASN A 274 23.53 -7.24 24.13
N THR A 275 22.33 -7.01 24.64
CA THR A 275 21.10 -7.27 23.88
C THR A 275 20.90 -6.12 22.89
N VAL A 276 20.46 -6.43 21.66
CA VAL A 276 20.13 -5.44 20.63
C VAL A 276 18.64 -5.53 20.33
N LYS A 277 17.92 -4.44 20.62
CA LYS A 277 16.53 -4.22 20.21
C LYS A 277 16.53 -3.57 18.82
N ILE A 278 15.82 -4.15 17.86
CA ILE A 278 15.68 -3.61 16.50
C ILE A 278 14.23 -3.72 16.01
N TRP A 279 13.74 -2.67 15.34
CA TRP A 279 12.52 -2.77 14.53
C TRP A 279 12.92 -3.22 13.13
N ILE A 280 12.32 -4.31 12.67
CA ILE A 280 12.56 -4.83 11.32
C ILE A 280 11.43 -4.27 10.45
N PRO A 281 11.71 -3.36 9.50
CA PRO A 281 10.68 -2.77 8.67
C PRO A 281 9.91 -3.86 7.96
N GLU A 282 8.58 -3.74 7.96
CA GLU A 282 7.76 -4.51 7.05
C GLU A 282 8.19 -4.11 5.64
N THR A 283 8.89 -5.02 4.96
CA THR A 283 9.20 -4.77 3.55
C THR A 283 7.87 -4.83 2.83
N SER A 284 7.49 -3.71 2.24
CA SER A 284 6.59 -3.70 1.10
C SER A 284 7.31 -4.41 -0.05
N VAL A 285 7.40 -5.74 0.07
CA VAL A 285 7.37 -6.61 -1.10
C VAL A 285 6.22 -6.08 -1.94
N LYS A 286 6.41 -5.95 -3.26
CA LYS A 286 5.24 -5.88 -4.12
C LYS A 286 4.44 -7.14 -3.84
N GLU A 287 3.40 -7.01 -3.03
CA GLU A 287 2.30 -7.95 -2.99
C GLU A 287 1.70 -7.91 -4.40
N ILE A 288 2.27 -8.71 -5.31
CA ILE A 288 1.41 -9.63 -6.05
C ILE A 288 0.74 -10.41 -4.92
N PRO A 289 -0.53 -10.15 -4.61
CA PRO A 289 -1.16 -10.81 -3.50
C PRO A 289 -1.08 -12.31 -3.80
N VAL A 290 -0.57 -13.09 -2.86
CA VAL A 290 -0.70 -14.54 -2.91
C VAL A 290 -2.17 -14.85 -2.64
N GLN A 291 -2.99 -14.62 -3.66
CA GLN A 291 -4.37 -15.04 -3.72
C GLN A 291 -4.33 -16.56 -3.90
N THR A 292 -4.13 -17.29 -2.80
CA THR A 292 -4.34 -18.75 -2.81
C THR A 292 -5.84 -19.01 -2.76
N GLY A 293 -6.34 -19.67 -3.79
CA GLY A 293 -7.74 -20.06 -3.91
C GLY A 293 -8.10 -20.24 -5.37
N GLU A 294 -8.72 -21.38 -5.69
CA GLU A 294 -9.30 -21.68 -7.00
C GLU A 294 -10.20 -20.51 -7.45
N VAL A 295 -10.22 -20.22 -8.76
CA VAL A 295 -11.18 -19.25 -9.29
C VAL A 295 -12.60 -19.76 -8.99
N LYS A 296 -13.43 -18.91 -8.39
CA LYS A 296 -14.83 -19.21 -8.04
C LYS A 296 -15.82 -18.51 -8.98
N SER A 297 -15.45 -17.34 -9.48
CA SER A 297 -16.24 -16.62 -10.47
C SER A 297 -15.35 -15.72 -11.34
N VAL A 298 -15.78 -15.52 -12.57
CA VAL A 298 -15.26 -14.50 -13.48
C VAL A 298 -16.46 -13.67 -13.92
N THR A 299 -16.33 -12.34 -13.94
CA THR A 299 -17.36 -11.45 -14.47
C THR A 299 -16.74 -10.60 -15.56
N LEU A 300 -17.38 -10.58 -16.73
CA LEU A 300 -16.88 -9.93 -17.95
C LEU A 300 -17.79 -8.76 -18.34
N TYR A 301 -17.15 -7.68 -18.78
CA TYR A 301 -17.75 -6.45 -19.28
C TYR A 301 -17.15 -6.09 -20.65
N SER A 302 -17.95 -5.46 -21.52
CA SER A 302 -17.52 -5.03 -22.86
C SER A 302 -18.19 -3.74 -23.30
N ALA A 303 -17.44 -2.89 -24.01
CA ALA A 303 -17.93 -1.84 -24.91
C ALA A 303 -16.76 -1.39 -25.82
N ASP A 304 -17.04 -0.62 -26.88
CA ASP A 304 -16.06 0.02 -27.78
C ASP A 304 -14.81 -0.83 -28.14
N GLY A 305 -15.03 -2.06 -28.60
CA GLY A 305 -13.94 -2.99 -28.95
C GLY A 305 -13.12 -3.54 -27.77
N ARG A 306 -13.33 -3.06 -26.54
CA ARG A 306 -12.57 -3.43 -25.34
C ARG A 306 -13.37 -4.32 -24.40
N VAL A 307 -12.68 -5.24 -23.72
CA VAL A 307 -13.25 -6.07 -22.66
C VAL A 307 -12.42 -6.00 -21.38
N LYS A 308 -13.09 -5.94 -20.23
CA LYS A 308 -12.50 -5.93 -18.88
C LYS A 308 -13.16 -7.02 -18.02
N TRP A 309 -12.40 -7.73 -17.18
CA TRP A 309 -12.92 -8.80 -16.35
C TRP A 309 -12.47 -8.71 -14.89
N ILE A 310 -13.30 -9.20 -13.98
CA ILE A 310 -13.05 -9.30 -12.53
C ILE A 310 -13.12 -10.77 -12.14
N THR A 311 -12.33 -11.19 -11.15
CA THR A 311 -12.21 -12.59 -10.73
C THR A 311 -12.25 -12.72 -9.22
N ASP A 312 -13.09 -13.61 -8.69
CA ASP A 312 -12.98 -14.12 -7.32
C ASP A 312 -12.12 -15.39 -7.35
N GLY A 313 -11.07 -15.42 -6.52
CA GLY A 313 -9.99 -16.41 -6.62
C GLY A 313 -8.91 -16.03 -7.64
N TYR A 314 -7.96 -16.95 -7.85
CA TYR A 314 -6.72 -16.72 -8.61
C TYR A 314 -6.47 -17.83 -9.62
N SER A 315 -5.98 -17.45 -10.80
CA SER A 315 -5.50 -18.42 -11.77
C SER A 315 -3.98 -18.40 -11.84
N GLU A 316 -3.35 -19.51 -11.48
CA GLU A 316 -1.89 -19.67 -11.59
C GLU A 316 -1.39 -19.60 -13.04
N GLN A 317 -2.27 -19.87 -14.02
CA GLN A 317 -1.96 -19.83 -15.45
C GLN A 317 -2.72 -18.71 -16.17
N GLY A 318 -3.28 -17.75 -15.44
CA GLY A 318 -3.96 -16.59 -16.00
C GLY A 318 -5.23 -16.90 -16.79
N PHE A 319 -5.50 -16.13 -17.83
CA PHE A 319 -6.83 -16.06 -18.45
C PHE A 319 -6.80 -16.19 -19.97
N LYS A 320 -7.87 -16.74 -20.54
CA LYS A 320 -8.15 -16.66 -21.98
C LYS A 320 -9.39 -15.85 -22.25
N VAL A 321 -9.27 -14.88 -23.15
CA VAL A 321 -10.41 -14.17 -23.75
C VAL A 321 -10.73 -14.88 -25.06
N VAL A 322 -11.99 -15.27 -25.28
CA VAL A 322 -12.47 -15.92 -26.51
C VAL A 322 -13.59 -15.11 -27.14
N TRP A 323 -13.55 -14.91 -28.46
CA TRP A 323 -14.63 -14.24 -29.20
C TRP A 323 -14.97 -14.89 -30.54
N SER A 324 -16.24 -14.76 -30.93
CA SER A 324 -16.84 -15.46 -32.07
C SER A 324 -18.01 -14.68 -32.65
N LEU A 325 -18.39 -14.95 -33.91
CA LEU A 325 -19.69 -14.56 -34.46
C LEU A 325 -20.86 -15.39 -33.90
N ASN A 326 -20.57 -16.56 -33.31
CA ASN A 326 -21.55 -17.49 -32.76
C ASN A 326 -21.60 -17.38 -31.23
N SER A 327 -22.80 -17.42 -30.65
CA SER A 327 -22.99 -17.45 -29.20
C SER A 327 -22.26 -18.62 -28.53
N GLU A 328 -21.95 -18.44 -27.26
CA GLU A 328 -21.24 -19.37 -26.37
C GLU A 328 -19.84 -19.76 -26.88
N PRO A 329 -18.93 -18.79 -27.11
CA PRO A 329 -17.54 -19.11 -27.46
C PRO A 329 -16.87 -19.86 -26.31
N THR A 330 -16.06 -20.86 -26.66
CA THR A 330 -15.33 -21.73 -25.74
C THR A 330 -13.86 -21.86 -26.16
N TYR A 331 -13.05 -22.47 -25.29
CA TYR A 331 -11.67 -22.84 -25.57
C TYR A 331 -11.45 -24.28 -25.07
N PRO A 332 -10.93 -25.21 -25.91
CA PRO A 332 -10.48 -25.01 -27.29
C PRO A 332 -11.57 -24.45 -28.22
N THR A 333 -11.15 -23.56 -29.12
CA THR A 333 -12.05 -22.77 -29.97
C THR A 333 -12.71 -23.62 -31.06
N ARG A 334 -13.92 -23.22 -31.49
CA ARG A 334 -14.54 -23.71 -32.73
C ARG A 334 -13.74 -23.22 -33.95
N SER A 335 -14.09 -23.67 -35.15
CA SER A 335 -13.54 -23.07 -36.38
C SER A 335 -13.87 -21.57 -36.42
N GLU A 336 -12.95 -20.78 -36.96
CA GLU A 336 -12.97 -19.31 -37.04
C GLU A 336 -12.89 -18.52 -35.72
N ASP A 337 -13.44 -19.02 -34.61
CA ASP A 337 -13.36 -18.42 -33.28
C ASP A 337 -11.91 -18.03 -32.91
N LYS A 338 -11.75 -16.87 -32.26
CA LYS A 338 -10.44 -16.32 -31.87
C LYS A 338 -10.26 -16.34 -30.36
N TYR A 339 -8.99 -16.33 -29.94
CA TYR A 339 -8.63 -16.18 -28.54
C TYR A 339 -7.37 -15.33 -28.32
N LEU A 340 -7.30 -14.69 -27.17
CA LEU A 340 -6.08 -14.12 -26.59
C LEU A 340 -5.75 -14.86 -25.30
N TYR A 341 -4.47 -14.90 -24.94
CA TYR A 341 -3.98 -15.55 -23.73
C TYR A 341 -3.16 -14.56 -22.91
N PHE A 342 -3.52 -14.43 -21.64
CA PHE A 342 -2.88 -13.57 -20.65
C PHE A 342 -2.29 -14.45 -19.57
N SER A 343 -0.99 -14.74 -19.66
CA SER A 343 -0.26 -15.54 -18.66
C SER A 343 -0.04 -14.80 -17.34
N ASP A 344 -0.10 -13.47 -17.35
CA ASP A 344 -0.08 -12.65 -16.14
C ASP A 344 -1.53 -12.51 -15.61
N PRO A 345 -1.84 -13.09 -14.43
CA PRO A 345 -3.19 -13.06 -13.86
C PRO A 345 -3.61 -11.67 -13.36
N VAL A 346 -2.68 -10.71 -13.27
CA VAL A 346 -2.96 -9.30 -12.90
C VAL A 346 -3.55 -8.53 -14.09
N ILE A 347 -3.34 -8.97 -15.33
CA ILE A 347 -3.99 -8.36 -16.51
C ILE A 347 -5.48 -8.68 -16.46
N LYS A 348 -6.31 -7.63 -16.48
CA LYS A 348 -7.78 -7.69 -16.39
C LYS A 348 -8.51 -6.99 -17.55
N THR A 349 -7.81 -6.53 -18.59
CA THR A 349 -8.41 -5.75 -19.69
C THR A 349 -7.65 -5.95 -21.00
N THR A 350 -8.36 -5.91 -22.13
CA THR A 350 -7.77 -5.95 -23.48
C THR A 350 -8.71 -5.40 -24.56
N THR A 351 -8.16 -4.98 -25.70
CA THR A 351 -8.92 -4.63 -26.91
C THR A 351 -8.98 -5.83 -27.85
N LEU A 352 -10.10 -6.00 -28.55
CA LEU A 352 -10.36 -7.08 -29.50
C LEU A 352 -10.45 -6.51 -30.92
N GLU A 353 -9.94 -7.28 -31.88
CA GLU A 353 -9.97 -6.95 -33.31
C GLU A 353 -11.07 -7.76 -34.03
N PRO A 354 -11.81 -7.16 -34.98
CA PRO A 354 -12.75 -7.88 -35.82
C PRO A 354 -12.02 -8.83 -36.77
N PHE A 355 -12.35 -10.13 -36.74
CA PHE A 355 -11.73 -11.13 -37.62
C PHE A 355 -12.54 -11.47 -38.88
N ALA A 356 -13.81 -11.04 -38.94
CA ALA A 356 -14.75 -11.31 -40.01
C ALA A 356 -15.50 -10.03 -40.45
N GLY A 357 -14.80 -8.89 -40.43
CA GLY A 357 -15.37 -7.57 -40.68
C GLY A 357 -16.06 -6.97 -39.44
N SER A 358 -16.46 -5.69 -39.54
CA SER A 358 -17.19 -5.04 -38.45
C SER A 358 -18.55 -5.68 -38.27
N GLY A 359 -18.93 -5.92 -37.02
CA GLY A 359 -20.11 -6.70 -36.69
C GLY A 359 -20.23 -6.99 -35.20
N LYS A 360 -21.29 -7.71 -34.85
CA LYS A 360 -21.52 -8.16 -33.48
C LYS A 360 -20.77 -9.46 -33.22
N TYR A 361 -19.97 -9.47 -32.16
CA TYR A 361 -19.25 -10.64 -31.67
C TYR A 361 -19.70 -10.99 -30.25
N TYR A 362 -19.70 -12.28 -29.96
CA TYR A 362 -19.89 -12.84 -28.63
C TYR A 362 -18.54 -13.03 -27.96
N VAL A 363 -18.40 -12.61 -26.70
CA VAL A 363 -17.15 -12.72 -25.94
C VAL A 363 -17.37 -13.42 -24.60
N ARG A 364 -16.40 -14.25 -24.20
CA ARG A 364 -16.26 -14.79 -22.84
C ARG A 364 -14.80 -14.75 -22.39
N VAL A 365 -14.58 -14.73 -21.09
CA VAL A 365 -13.26 -14.93 -20.47
C VAL A 365 -13.32 -16.17 -19.60
N CYS A 366 -12.22 -16.91 -19.54
CA CYS A 366 -12.09 -18.05 -18.64
C CYS A 366 -10.76 -18.04 -17.89
N GLU A 367 -10.76 -18.66 -16.72
CA GLU A 367 -9.57 -19.21 -16.08
C GLU A 367 -8.90 -20.22 -17.03
N TYR A 368 -7.60 -20.10 -17.26
CA TYR A 368 -6.85 -21.08 -18.05
C TYR A 368 -6.25 -22.16 -17.15
N LEU A 369 -6.39 -23.43 -17.55
CA LEU A 369 -5.93 -24.60 -16.79
C LEU A 369 -4.96 -25.47 -17.59
N GLY A 370 -4.06 -24.87 -18.38
CA GLY A 370 -2.98 -25.61 -19.06
C GLY A 370 -3.42 -26.48 -20.23
N GLY A 371 -4.41 -26.03 -20.99
CA GLY A 371 -4.88 -26.67 -22.23
C GLY A 371 -6.39 -26.61 -22.44
N LYS A 372 -7.14 -26.31 -21.37
CA LYS A 372 -8.58 -26.09 -21.34
C LYS A 372 -8.94 -24.88 -20.49
N CYS A 373 -10.18 -24.42 -20.56
CA CYS A 373 -10.73 -23.49 -19.57
C CYS A 373 -11.21 -24.20 -18.30
N GLY A 374 -11.12 -23.49 -17.18
CA GLY A 374 -11.86 -23.75 -15.93
C GLY A 374 -13.15 -22.94 -15.90
N ILE A 375 -13.30 -22.10 -14.86
CA ILE A 375 -14.48 -21.23 -14.74
C ILE A 375 -14.52 -20.19 -15.86
N TYR A 376 -15.69 -20.05 -16.47
CA TYR A 376 -16.01 -19.01 -17.45
C TYR A 376 -16.78 -17.85 -16.82
N SER A 377 -16.66 -16.69 -17.46
CA SER A 377 -17.53 -15.55 -17.26
C SER A 377 -18.93 -15.77 -17.83
N ASN A 378 -19.82 -14.84 -17.47
CA ASN A 378 -20.95 -14.46 -18.31
C ASN A 378 -20.48 -14.16 -19.74
N GLN A 379 -21.39 -14.37 -20.69
CA GLN A 379 -21.21 -13.88 -22.05
C GLN A 379 -21.56 -12.40 -22.12
N VAL A 380 -20.87 -11.70 -23.01
CA VAL A 380 -21.23 -10.34 -23.44
C VAL A 380 -21.28 -10.29 -24.98
N GLU A 381 -22.04 -9.34 -25.52
CA GLU A 381 -22.04 -9.00 -26.93
C GLU A 381 -21.26 -7.70 -27.11
N ILE A 382 -20.37 -7.63 -28.09
CA ILE A 382 -19.55 -6.45 -28.42
C ILE A 382 -19.65 -6.16 -29.91
N GLN A 383 -19.67 -4.88 -30.26
CA GLN A 383 -19.50 -4.43 -31.64
C GLN A 383 -18.00 -4.23 -31.90
N LEU A 384 -17.45 -4.92 -32.91
CA LEU A 384 -16.08 -4.74 -33.43
C LEU A 384 -16.12 -4.18 -34.85
#